data_AF-A0A0L0HGV6-F1
#
_entry.id   AF-A0A0L0HGV6-F1
#
_cell.length_a   1.000
_cell.length_b   1.000
_cell.length_c   1.000
_cell.angle_alpha   90.00
_cell.angle_beta   90.00
_cell.angle_gamma   90.00
#
_symmetry.space_group_name_H-M   'P 1'
#
loop_
_entity.id
_entity.type
_entity.pdbx_description
1 polymer ?
#
loop_
_entity_poly.entity_id
_entity_poly.type
_entity_poly.pdbx_seq_one_letter_code
_entity_poly.pdbx_strand_id
1 'polypeptide(L)'
;MTIHDSITDLSNAHKRFFLSTTAKTTKITALHMTLPFPHLVRGKWINLCLDLSSFLSDRTFRCLDTLCVGGTVRIRRIFTVLRRPVDNTGIDYGDGGGNDPYAEGIPRSMDFSPGVEYVTQVLTFERVHQGSSPLPPHQRHHQQQHQRPIRKTRSASLRALIRPIPPRLPPMRRLDQKTVIGV
;
A
#
# COMPACT_ATOMS: atom_id res chain seq x y z
N MET A 1 -15.08 -12.15 0.00
CA MET A 1 -14.08 -12.42 -1.06
C MET A 1 -12.81 -12.92 -0.40
N THR A 2 -12.16 -13.91 -1.03
CA THR A 2 -10.84 -14.41 -0.64
C THR A 2 -9.93 -14.49 -1.86
N ILE A 3 -8.62 -14.32 -1.65
CA ILE A 3 -7.59 -14.52 -2.66
C ILE A 3 -6.52 -15.42 -2.04
N HIS A 4 -6.18 -16.51 -2.72
CA HIS A 4 -5.08 -17.40 -2.36
C HIS A 4 -4.04 -17.38 -3.46
N ASP A 5 -2.84 -16.91 -3.13
CA ASP A 5 -1.74 -16.78 -4.08
C ASP A 5 -0.52 -17.53 -3.57
N SER A 6 0.26 -18.10 -4.48
CA SER A 6 1.61 -18.58 -4.18
C SER A 6 2.59 -17.90 -5.10
N ILE A 7 3.65 -17.33 -4.52
CA ILE A 7 4.73 -16.73 -5.29
C ILE A 7 6.05 -17.40 -4.96
N THR A 8 6.96 -17.35 -5.91
CA THR A 8 8.34 -17.80 -5.76
C THR A 8 9.29 -16.63 -5.93
N ASP A 9 10.33 -16.61 -5.10
CA ASP A 9 11.44 -15.65 -5.23
C ASP A 9 12.60 -16.22 -6.08
N LEU A 10 13.64 -15.41 -6.33
CA LEU A 10 14.82 -15.85 -7.08
C LEU A 10 15.64 -16.93 -6.35
N SER A 11 15.47 -17.11 -5.04
CA SER A 11 16.08 -18.20 -4.27
C SER A 11 15.28 -19.51 -4.33
N ASN A 12 14.20 -19.54 -5.12
CA ASN A 12 13.27 -20.65 -5.26
C ASN A 12 12.52 -20.97 -3.95
N ALA A 13 12.37 -19.99 -3.05
CA ALA A 13 11.54 -20.14 -1.88
C ALA A 13 10.09 -19.74 -2.20
N HIS A 14 9.17 -20.60 -1.79
CA HIS A 14 7.73 -20.41 -2.03
C HIS A 14 7.08 -19.73 -0.82
N LYS A 15 6.29 -18.69 -1.09
CA LYS A 15 5.49 -18.00 -0.07
C LYS A 15 4.02 -18.00 -0.48
N ARG A 16 3.14 -18.41 0.43
CA ARG A 16 1.69 -18.48 0.22
C ARG A 16 0.98 -17.34 0.92
N PHE A 17 0.10 -16.68 0.21
CA PHE A 17 -0.76 -15.61 0.72
C PHE A 17 -2.20 -16.08 0.76
N PHE A 18 -2.87 -15.70 1.84
CA PHE A 18 -4.31 -15.83 1.98
C PHE A 18 -4.86 -14.47 2.41
N LEU A 19 -5.43 -13.75 1.47
CA LEU A 19 -6.10 -12.49 1.73
C LEU A 19 -7.60 -12.73 1.86
N SER A 20 -8.22 -12.21 2.92
CA SER A 20 -9.65 -12.43 3.16
C SER A 20 -10.36 -11.21 3.72
N THR A 21 -11.55 -10.92 3.18
CA THR A 21 -12.46 -9.88 3.74
C THR A 21 -13.05 -10.26 5.10
N THR A 22 -12.95 -11.54 5.51
CA THR A 22 -13.44 -12.01 6.81
C THR A 22 -12.33 -12.23 7.84
N ALA A 23 -11.06 -12.26 7.39
CA ALA A 23 -9.94 -12.30 8.32
C ALA A 23 -9.89 -10.99 9.11
N LYS A 24 -9.68 -11.11 10.43
CA LYS A 24 -9.61 -9.98 11.36
C LYS A 24 -8.19 -9.66 11.80
N THR A 25 -7.30 -10.65 11.72
CA THR A 25 -5.93 -10.55 12.21
C THR A 25 -4.95 -10.95 11.13
N THR A 26 -3.84 -10.23 11.09
CA THR A 26 -2.68 -10.57 10.27
C THR A 26 -1.90 -11.69 10.96
N LYS A 27 -1.61 -12.77 10.24
CA LYS A 27 -0.74 -13.85 10.70
C LYS A 27 0.36 -14.06 9.67
N ILE A 28 1.61 -13.91 10.07
CA ILE A 28 2.77 -14.03 9.18
C ILE A 28 3.67 -15.12 9.74
N THR A 29 3.96 -16.13 8.94
CA THR A 29 4.99 -17.14 9.17
C THR A 29 5.97 -17.13 8.00
N ALA A 30 7.06 -17.91 8.09
CA ALA A 30 8.07 -17.97 7.03
C ALA A 30 7.49 -18.36 5.65
N LEU A 31 6.51 -19.27 5.63
CA LEU A 31 5.96 -19.85 4.39
C LEU A 31 4.54 -19.36 4.07
N HIS A 32 3.80 -18.90 5.08
CA HIS A 32 2.38 -18.59 4.95
C HIS A 32 2.05 -17.25 5.57
N MET A 33 1.19 -16.51 4.89
CA MET A 33 0.71 -15.24 5.36
C MET A 33 -0.80 -15.12 5.17
N THR A 34 -1.51 -14.93 6.26
CA THR A 34 -2.94 -14.64 6.28
C THR A 34 -3.14 -13.16 6.57
N LEU A 35 -3.83 -12.46 5.69
CA LEU A 35 -4.00 -11.02 5.75
C LEU A 35 -5.47 -10.62 5.66
N PRO A 36 -5.91 -9.63 6.46
CA PRO A 36 -7.25 -9.06 6.35
C PRO A 36 -7.39 -8.15 5.11
N PHE A 37 -8.63 -7.88 4.70
CA PHE A 37 -9.00 -6.90 3.68
C PHE A 37 -9.83 -5.75 4.30
N PRO A 38 -9.26 -4.93 5.19
CA PRO A 38 -10.04 -4.02 6.04
C PRO A 38 -10.73 -2.88 5.26
N HIS A 39 -10.19 -2.49 4.09
CA HIS A 39 -10.63 -1.29 3.37
C HIS A 39 -10.99 -1.54 1.91
N LEU A 40 -11.51 -2.72 1.57
CA LEU A 40 -11.97 -3.00 0.21
C LEU A 40 -13.13 -2.07 -0.17
N VAL A 41 -12.96 -1.31 -1.26
CA VAL A 41 -14.03 -0.44 -1.78
C VAL A 41 -15.20 -1.28 -2.27
N ARG A 42 -16.43 -0.81 -2.01
CA ARG A 42 -17.68 -1.51 -2.35
C ARG A 42 -18.62 -0.59 -3.16
N GLY A 43 -19.59 -1.18 -3.84
CA GLY A 43 -20.65 -0.47 -4.55
C GLY A 43 -20.30 -0.02 -5.98
N LYS A 44 -19.08 -0.28 -6.44
CA LYS A 44 -18.58 0.04 -7.78
C LYS A 44 -17.60 -1.04 -8.25
N TRP A 45 -17.22 -1.03 -9.52
CA TRP A 45 -16.14 -1.89 -9.99
C TRP A 45 -14.80 -1.46 -9.41
N ILE A 46 -13.90 -2.42 -9.22
CA ILE A 46 -12.56 -2.14 -8.72
C ILE A 46 -11.55 -2.76 -9.67
N ASN A 47 -10.48 -2.03 -9.99
CA ASN A 47 -9.22 -2.61 -10.43
C ASN A 47 -8.43 -2.90 -9.15
N LEU A 48 -8.54 -4.12 -8.64
CA LEU A 48 -7.82 -4.53 -7.45
C LEU A 48 -6.39 -4.93 -7.82
N CYS A 49 -5.42 -4.12 -7.40
CA CYS A 49 -4.02 -4.26 -7.78
C CYS A 49 -3.17 -4.79 -6.63
N LEU A 50 -2.67 -6.02 -6.74
CA LEU A 50 -1.80 -6.63 -5.73
C LEU A 50 -0.32 -6.40 -6.07
N ASP A 51 0.41 -5.62 -5.25
CA ASP A 51 1.86 -5.48 -5.41
C ASP A 51 2.59 -6.68 -4.79
N LEU A 52 2.78 -7.74 -5.59
CA LEU A 52 3.41 -8.99 -5.14
C LEU A 52 4.84 -8.80 -4.61
N SER A 53 5.56 -7.82 -5.15
CA SER A 53 6.94 -7.53 -4.74
C SER A 53 7.00 -7.01 -3.31
N SER A 54 6.02 -6.21 -2.91
CA SER A 54 5.93 -5.69 -1.54
C SER A 54 5.80 -6.77 -0.45
N PHE A 55 5.33 -7.97 -0.82
CA PHE A 55 5.13 -9.08 0.10
C PHE A 55 6.38 -9.93 0.35
N LEU A 56 7.45 -9.70 -0.39
CA LEU A 56 8.70 -10.45 -0.31
C LEU A 56 9.78 -9.79 0.55
N SER A 57 9.46 -8.70 1.26
CA SER A 57 10.41 -7.88 2.04
C SER A 57 11.69 -7.58 1.23
N ASP A 58 12.76 -8.32 1.48
CA ASP A 58 14.10 -8.10 0.91
C ASP A 58 14.42 -9.05 -0.25
N ARG A 59 13.44 -9.87 -0.67
CA ARG A 59 13.63 -10.88 -1.71
C ARG A 59 13.05 -10.43 -3.04
N THR A 60 13.72 -10.79 -4.12
CA THR A 60 13.28 -10.46 -5.46
C THR A 60 12.21 -11.44 -5.94
N PHE A 61 11.06 -10.90 -6.35
CA PHE A 61 9.99 -11.66 -6.99
C PHE A 61 10.48 -12.35 -8.26
N ARG A 62 10.12 -13.63 -8.45
CA ARG A 62 10.40 -14.39 -9.67
C ARG A 62 9.13 -14.69 -10.44
N CYS A 63 8.15 -15.33 -9.80
CA CYS A 63 6.90 -15.72 -10.46
C CYS A 63 5.74 -15.85 -9.49
N LEU A 64 4.54 -15.73 -10.06
CA LEU A 64 3.28 -16.11 -9.44
C LEU A 64 2.99 -17.55 -9.86
N ASP A 65 3.05 -18.48 -8.91
CA ASP A 65 2.87 -19.91 -9.17
C ASP A 65 1.39 -20.26 -9.26
N THR A 66 0.59 -19.74 -8.33
CA THR A 66 -0.85 -19.99 -8.28
C THR A 66 -1.60 -18.73 -7.87
N LEU A 67 -2.79 -18.54 -8.43
CA LEU A 67 -3.76 -17.50 -8.07
C LEU A 67 -5.14 -18.16 -8.04
N CYS A 68 -5.83 -18.04 -6.91
CA CYS A 68 -7.18 -18.56 -6.72
C CYS A 68 -8.03 -17.48 -6.08
N VAL A 69 -9.12 -17.10 -6.75
CA VAL A 69 -10.08 -16.12 -6.22
C VAL A 69 -11.33 -16.86 -5.76
N GLY A 70 -11.74 -16.62 -4.52
CA GLY A 70 -12.84 -17.30 -3.87
C GLY A 70 -13.91 -16.36 -3.29
N GLY A 71 -15.06 -16.97 -2.99
CA GLY A 71 -16.26 -16.29 -2.50
C GLY A 71 -17.13 -15.70 -3.61
N THR A 72 -18.17 -14.98 -3.22
CA THR A 72 -19.14 -14.39 -4.15
C THR A 72 -18.55 -13.13 -4.80
N VAL A 73 -17.89 -13.29 -5.95
CA VAL A 73 -17.27 -12.21 -6.72
C VAL A 73 -17.64 -12.26 -8.18
N ARG A 74 -17.64 -11.10 -8.84
CA ARG A 74 -17.72 -10.98 -10.29
C ARG A 74 -16.36 -10.51 -10.77
N ILE A 75 -15.70 -11.34 -11.58
CA ILE A 75 -14.38 -11.03 -12.14
C ILE A 75 -14.58 -10.65 -13.60
N ARG A 76 -14.02 -9.51 -14.01
CA ARG A 76 -14.04 -9.09 -15.42
C ARG A 76 -12.81 -9.61 -16.14
N ARG A 77 -11.62 -9.36 -15.58
CA ARG A 77 -10.32 -9.73 -16.14
C ARG A 77 -9.33 -9.98 -15.02
N ILE A 78 -8.33 -10.82 -15.30
CA ILE A 78 -7.13 -10.97 -14.49
C ILE A 78 -5.95 -10.72 -15.41
N PHE A 79 -5.07 -9.81 -15.01
CA PHE A 79 -3.88 -9.47 -15.80
C PHE A 79 -2.75 -9.01 -14.89
N THR A 80 -1.53 -9.03 -15.42
CA THR A 80 -0.35 -8.51 -14.76
C THR A 80 0.09 -7.20 -15.40
N VAL A 81 0.59 -6.26 -14.58
CA VAL A 81 1.26 -5.04 -15.04
C VAL A 81 2.64 -4.93 -14.41
N LEU A 82 3.56 -4.28 -15.13
CA LEU A 82 4.96 -4.12 -14.73
C LEU A 82 5.17 -3.06 -13.65
N ARG A 83 4.24 -2.11 -13.56
CA ARG A 83 4.31 -0.99 -12.61
C ARG A 83 3.00 -0.83 -11.90
N ARG A 84 3.11 -0.46 -10.64
CA ARG A 84 1.96 -0.20 -9.78
C ARG A 84 1.16 0.98 -10.34
N PRO A 85 -0.16 0.86 -10.52
CA PRO A 85 -0.95 1.99 -10.94
C PRO A 85 -1.16 2.99 -9.80
N VAL A 86 -1.67 4.16 -10.16
CA VAL A 86 -2.08 5.16 -9.17
C VAL A 86 -3.32 4.64 -8.45
N ASP A 87 -3.26 4.68 -7.11
CA ASP A 87 -4.42 4.41 -6.28
C ASP A 87 -5.29 5.66 -6.22
N ASN A 88 -6.56 5.55 -6.60
CA ASN A 88 -7.51 6.66 -6.62
C ASN A 88 -8.72 6.43 -5.71
N THR A 89 -8.60 5.53 -4.72
CA THR A 89 -9.66 5.26 -3.74
C THR A 89 -9.89 6.42 -2.77
N GLY A 90 -8.92 7.33 -2.63
CA GLY A 90 -8.93 8.40 -1.63
C GLY A 90 -8.72 7.92 -0.19
N ILE A 91 -8.38 6.63 0.00
CA ILE A 91 -8.07 6.08 1.32
C ILE A 91 -6.67 6.55 1.73
N ASP A 92 -6.59 7.24 2.86
CA ASP A 92 -5.30 7.59 3.46
C ASP A 92 -4.72 6.36 4.17
N TYR A 93 -3.70 5.79 3.54
CA TYR A 93 -2.96 4.66 4.09
C TYR A 93 -1.75 5.09 4.93
N GLY A 94 -1.52 6.39 5.16
CA GLY A 94 -0.37 6.88 5.92
C GLY A 94 0.98 6.74 5.20
N ASP A 95 1.00 6.22 3.97
CA ASP A 95 2.20 5.99 3.14
C ASP A 95 2.51 7.14 2.18
N GLY A 96 1.83 8.28 2.31
CA GLY A 96 1.94 9.40 1.38
C GLY A 96 1.21 9.18 0.05
N GLY A 97 0.41 8.10 -0.06
CA GLY A 97 -0.73 7.97 -0.96
C GLY A 97 -0.51 8.38 -2.41
N GLY A 98 0.03 7.46 -3.23
CA GLY A 98 -0.11 7.54 -4.69
C GLY A 98 0.91 8.37 -5.44
N ASN A 99 1.89 8.97 -4.78
CA ASN A 99 2.98 9.69 -5.44
C ASN A 99 4.14 8.74 -5.83
N ASP A 100 3.83 7.64 -6.50
CA ASP A 100 4.85 6.85 -7.19
C ASP A 100 5.12 7.55 -8.53
N PRO A 101 6.26 8.23 -8.71
CA PRO A 101 6.57 8.96 -9.94
C PRO A 101 6.72 8.04 -11.14
N TYR A 102 6.80 6.73 -10.91
CA TYR A 102 6.89 5.71 -11.93
C TYR A 102 5.56 5.00 -12.18
N ALA A 103 4.48 5.38 -11.48
CA ALA A 103 3.18 4.76 -11.67
C ALA A 103 2.74 4.83 -13.13
N GLU A 104 2.25 3.71 -13.64
CA GLU A 104 1.71 3.62 -15.00
C GLU A 104 0.22 3.29 -14.92
N GLY A 105 -0.58 3.88 -15.80
CA GLY A 105 -2.01 3.61 -15.86
C GLY A 105 -2.30 2.15 -16.26
N ILE A 106 -3.51 1.69 -15.94
CA ILE A 106 -4.01 0.42 -16.47
C ILE A 106 -4.03 0.50 -18.01
N PRO A 107 -3.51 -0.50 -18.74
CA PRO A 107 -3.56 -0.50 -20.20
C PRO A 107 -4.98 -0.32 -20.72
N ARG A 108 -5.19 0.55 -21.72
CA ARG A 108 -6.53 0.87 -22.25
C ARG A 108 -7.32 -0.36 -22.71
N SER A 109 -6.63 -1.37 -23.23
CA SER A 109 -7.26 -2.64 -23.63
C SER A 109 -7.84 -3.41 -22.46
N MET A 110 -7.30 -3.22 -21.25
CA MET A 110 -7.69 -3.88 -20.00
C MET A 110 -8.69 -3.05 -19.19
N ASP A 111 -8.75 -1.73 -19.43
CA ASP A 111 -9.58 -0.78 -18.70
C ASP A 111 -11.10 -1.03 -18.86
N PHE A 112 -11.89 -0.35 -18.01
CA PHE A 112 -13.33 -0.39 -18.08
C PHE A 112 -13.87 0.40 -19.27
N SER A 113 -15.04 -0.02 -19.75
CA SER A 113 -15.75 0.72 -20.79
C SER A 113 -16.19 2.09 -20.27
N PRO A 114 -16.21 3.14 -21.10
CA PRO A 114 -16.73 4.44 -20.70
C PRO A 114 -18.14 4.33 -20.08
N GLY A 115 -18.39 5.08 -19.00
CA GLY A 115 -19.66 5.08 -18.28
C GLY A 115 -19.78 4.03 -17.16
N VAL A 116 -18.82 3.11 -17.03
CA VAL A 116 -18.74 2.23 -15.86
C VAL A 116 -18.04 2.98 -14.73
N GLU A 117 -18.67 3.05 -13.55
CA GLU A 117 -18.01 3.59 -12.37
C GLU A 117 -17.02 2.56 -11.79
N TYR A 118 -15.75 2.95 -11.67
CA TYR A 118 -14.71 2.13 -11.07
C TYR A 118 -13.67 2.93 -10.29
N VAL A 119 -12.90 2.24 -9.45
CA VAL A 119 -11.69 2.76 -8.80
C VAL A 119 -10.53 1.80 -8.96
N THR A 120 -9.31 2.31 -8.91
CA THR A 120 -8.09 1.51 -8.83
C THR A 120 -7.61 1.52 -7.39
N GLN A 121 -7.63 0.34 -6.77
CA GLN A 121 -7.21 0.13 -5.40
C GLN A 121 -5.94 -0.69 -5.38
N VAL A 122 -4.89 -0.20 -4.74
CA VAL A 122 -3.62 -0.91 -4.70
C VAL A 122 -3.30 -1.40 -3.31
N LEU A 123 -3.03 -2.70 -3.22
CA LEU A 123 -2.62 -3.36 -2.00
C LEU A 123 -1.13 -3.68 -2.03
N THR A 124 -0.41 -3.03 -1.11
CA THR A 124 0.94 -3.40 -0.73
C THR A 124 0.88 -4.11 0.62
N PHE A 125 1.93 -4.87 0.95
CA PHE A 125 2.06 -5.51 2.26
C PHE A 125 1.85 -4.52 3.42
N GLU A 126 2.45 -3.35 3.31
CA GLU A 126 2.40 -2.32 4.35
C GLU A 126 0.97 -1.80 4.57
N ARG A 127 0.22 -1.49 3.50
CA ARG A 127 -1.18 -1.05 3.59
C ARG A 127 -2.08 -2.08 4.25
N VAL A 128 -1.84 -3.35 3.95
CA VAL A 128 -2.62 -4.45 4.52
C VAL A 128 -2.24 -4.69 5.98
N HIS A 129 -0.96 -4.58 6.31
CA HIS A 129 -0.48 -4.72 7.69
C HIS A 129 -0.97 -3.59 8.59
N GLN A 130 -0.90 -2.33 8.13
CA GLN A 130 -1.32 -1.16 8.89
C GLN A 130 -2.84 -1.12 9.13
N GLY A 131 -3.65 -1.47 8.13
CA GLY A 131 -5.11 -1.57 8.28
C GLY A 131 -5.57 -2.67 9.26
N SER A 132 -4.65 -3.52 9.73
CA SER A 132 -4.91 -4.53 10.76
C SER A 132 -4.57 -4.09 12.19
N SER A 133 -3.92 -2.93 12.36
CA SER A 133 -3.67 -2.36 13.68
C SER A 133 -4.93 -1.69 14.23
N PRO A 134 -5.29 -1.88 15.51
CA PRO A 134 -6.29 -1.05 16.17
C PRO A 134 -5.87 0.43 16.08
N LEU A 135 -6.80 1.31 15.73
CA LEU A 135 -6.57 2.75 15.74
C LEU A 135 -6.04 3.18 17.13
N PRO A 136 -5.02 4.04 17.23
CA PRO A 136 -4.67 4.67 18.49
C PRO A 136 -5.87 5.46 19.03
N PRO A 137 -6.18 5.40 20.33
CA PRO A 137 -7.26 6.18 20.90
C PRO A 137 -6.97 7.67 20.69
N HIS A 138 -7.91 8.34 20.02
CA HIS A 138 -7.93 9.78 19.81
C HIS A 138 -7.50 10.55 21.08
N GLN A 139 -6.47 11.39 20.98
CA GLN A 139 -6.22 12.43 21.97
C GLN A 139 -7.40 13.42 21.93
N ARG A 140 -8.34 13.24 22.85
CA ARG A 140 -9.40 14.21 23.09
C ARG A 140 -8.76 15.48 23.60
N HIS A 141 -8.73 16.51 22.75
CA HIS A 141 -8.44 17.89 23.13
C HIS A 141 -9.26 18.27 24.37
N HIS A 142 -8.63 18.32 25.55
CA HIS A 142 -9.14 19.12 26.65
C HIS A 142 -8.68 20.55 26.44
N GLN A 143 -9.54 21.31 25.80
CA GLN A 143 -9.52 22.75 25.81
C GLN A 143 -9.88 23.21 27.22
N GLN A 144 -8.88 23.42 28.08
CA GLN A 144 -9.07 24.14 29.34
C GLN A 144 -8.42 25.52 29.20
N GLN A 145 -9.27 26.50 28.85
CA GLN A 145 -8.98 27.91 28.96
C GLN A 145 -8.78 28.26 30.43
N HIS A 146 -7.59 28.68 30.83
CA HIS A 146 -7.44 29.62 31.94
C HIS A 146 -6.41 30.70 31.61
N GLN A 147 -6.82 31.92 31.96
CA GLN A 147 -6.21 33.20 31.61
C GLN A 147 -4.92 33.48 32.40
N ARG A 148 -4.16 34.44 31.88
CA ARG A 148 -2.78 34.87 32.20
C ARG A 148 -2.59 35.31 33.67
N PRO A 149 -1.33 35.53 34.10
CA PRO A 149 -0.82 36.89 33.95
C PRO A 149 0.62 37.02 33.42
N ILE A 150 0.86 38.25 32.97
CA ILE A 150 2.01 38.80 32.29
C ILE A 150 3.24 38.89 33.21
N ARG A 151 4.42 38.46 32.74
CA ARG A 151 5.71 39.03 33.17
C ARG A 151 6.64 39.23 31.97
N LYS A 152 7.07 40.48 31.81
CA LYS A 152 8.12 40.92 30.87
C LYS A 152 9.49 40.53 31.44
N THR A 153 10.44 40.10 30.59
CA THR A 153 11.86 40.53 30.65
C THR A 153 12.72 39.98 29.49
N ARG A 154 13.26 40.93 28.72
CA ARG A 154 14.64 41.08 28.18
C ARG A 154 15.31 39.95 27.35
N SER A 155 15.45 40.25 26.06
CA SER A 155 16.68 40.29 25.22
C SER A 155 17.84 39.31 25.47
N ALA A 156 18.19 38.52 24.44
CA ALA A 156 19.55 38.26 23.91
C ALA A 156 19.40 37.41 22.62
N SER A 157 19.61 37.97 21.43
CA SER A 157 20.86 38.03 20.64
C SER A 157 21.30 36.73 19.95
N LEU A 158 21.66 36.92 18.68
CA LEU A 158 22.21 36.06 17.63
C LEU A 158 22.81 34.70 18.03
N ARG A 159 22.54 33.69 17.19
CA ARG A 159 23.57 33.05 16.35
C ARG A 159 22.95 32.18 15.26
N ALA A 160 23.29 32.52 14.02
CA ALA A 160 23.12 31.69 12.85
C ALA A 160 24.03 30.45 12.96
N LEU A 161 23.52 29.28 12.59
CA LEU A 161 24.32 28.09 12.29
C LEU A 161 23.71 27.38 11.07
N ILE A 162 24.23 27.79 9.90
CA ILE A 162 24.72 26.97 8.80
C ILE A 162 24.06 25.58 8.67
N ARG A 163 23.24 25.42 7.62
CA ARG A 163 22.75 24.12 7.14
C ARG A 163 23.89 23.38 6.43
N PRO A 164 24.16 22.09 6.74
CA PRO A 164 25.00 21.27 5.88
C PRO A 164 24.22 20.77 4.66
N ILE A 165 24.87 20.84 3.50
CA ILE A 165 24.44 20.28 2.21
C ILE A 165 24.58 18.75 2.27
N PRO A 166 23.58 17.94 1.90
CA PRO A 166 23.77 16.50 1.76
C PRO A 166 24.59 16.16 0.50
N PRO A 167 25.47 15.14 0.54
CA PRO A 167 26.27 14.75 -0.61
C PRO A 167 25.42 14.10 -1.72
N ARG A 168 25.85 14.32 -2.97
CA ARG A 168 25.27 13.74 -4.20
C ARG A 168 25.27 12.21 -4.13
N LEU A 169 24.10 11.61 -4.38
CA LEU A 169 23.96 10.17 -4.60
C LEU A 169 24.56 9.78 -5.98
N PRO A 170 25.20 8.60 -6.10
CA PRO A 170 25.72 8.09 -7.37
C PRO A 170 24.59 7.61 -8.30
N PRO A 171 24.83 7.52 -9.63
CA PRO A 171 23.80 7.11 -10.58
C PRO A 171 23.72 5.58 -10.77
N MET A 172 22.47 5.12 -10.93
CA MET A 172 21.99 3.96 -11.69
C MET A 172 22.12 2.51 -11.16
N ARG A 173 21.07 1.76 -11.57
CA ARG A 173 20.85 0.29 -11.71
C ARG A 173 20.12 -0.33 -10.51
N ARG A 174 18.99 -1.03 -10.63
CA ARG A 174 18.34 -1.75 -11.74
C ARG A 174 16.81 -1.53 -11.73
N LEU A 175 16.20 -1.72 -12.88
CA LEU A 175 14.75 -1.83 -13.05
C LEU A 175 14.29 -3.15 -12.40
N ASP A 176 13.75 -3.10 -11.19
CA ASP A 176 13.09 -4.26 -10.60
C ASP A 176 11.72 -4.43 -11.25
N GLN A 177 11.51 -5.60 -11.85
CA GLN A 177 10.25 -5.99 -12.47
C GLN A 177 9.20 -6.21 -11.37
N LYS A 178 8.30 -5.23 -11.17
CA LYS A 178 7.16 -5.37 -10.27
C LYS A 178 6.03 -6.07 -11.01
N THR A 179 5.49 -7.15 -10.48
CA THR A 179 4.29 -7.79 -11.05
C THR A 179 3.11 -7.39 -10.19
N VAL A 180 2.16 -6.70 -10.79
CA VAL A 180 0.93 -6.26 -10.13
C VAL A 180 -0.26 -6.93 -10.79
N ILE A 181 -1.04 -7.69 -10.03
CA ILE A 181 -2.23 -8.38 -10.54
C ILE A 181 -3.41 -7.43 -10.45
N GLY A 182 -4.05 -7.10 -11.58
CA GLY A 182 -5.36 -6.46 -11.64
C GLY A 182 -6.46 -7.52 -11.66
N VAL A 183 -7.31 -7.55 -10.64
CA VAL A 183 -8.55 -8.36 -10.57
C VAL A 183 -9.78 -7.46 -10.71
#